data_AF-A0A2C5XVK9-F1
#
_entry.id   AF-A0A2C5XVK9-F1
#
_cell.length_a   1.000
_cell.length_b   1.000
_cell.length_c   1.000
_cell.angle_alpha   90.00
_cell.angle_beta   90.00
_cell.angle_gamma   90.00
#
_symmetry.space_group_name_H-M   'P 1'
#
loop_
_entity.id
_entity.type
_entity.pdbx_description
1 polymer ?
#
loop_
_entity_poly.entity_id
_entity_poly.type
_entity_poly.pdbx_seq_one_letter_code
_entity_poly.pdbx_strand_id
1 'polypeptide(L)'
;MEACCNVTMMSTASSWSDQDDLAIARPPWTLVGDFYILYYWIPASQAANLPPVAFSPLEAASGFAHDSSGRPLGGIGIIQIIRYHTSPVDWNIPKHLAKFEWERNHDGSQTVKVFPHDTSADSSEANPSVRPLFRATMKPVPYVPSFPFSTDWLKYVGISSRAVHPPLPEGKGSPGEIPGTDCWRICFPTIKGWTDFITLDMAQGGEDQGAAAGDGENFWPGLGRWHVGMRMKDAVMTLGPAEEI
;
A
#
# COMPACT_ATOMS: atom_id res chain seq x y z
N MET A 1 -14.81 -9.92 6.30
CA MET A 1 -14.20 -9.37 5.09
C MET A 1 -13.05 -8.53 5.57
N GLU A 2 -11.83 -8.86 5.16
CA GLU A 2 -10.61 -8.18 5.59
C GLU A 2 -10.25 -7.10 4.58
N ALA A 3 -9.48 -6.12 5.02
CA ALA A 3 -8.92 -5.12 4.14
C ALA A 3 -7.52 -4.74 4.62
N CYS A 4 -6.69 -4.32 3.67
CA CYS A 4 -5.36 -3.78 3.91
C CYS A 4 -5.23 -2.47 3.13
N CYS A 5 -4.56 -1.49 3.74
CA CYS A 5 -4.10 -0.30 3.06
C CYS A 5 -2.58 -0.35 3.06
N ASN A 6 -1.97 -0.26 1.88
CA ASN A 6 -0.52 -0.31 1.71
C ASN A 6 -0.05 0.91 0.92
N VAL A 7 1.05 1.51 1.35
CA VAL A 7 1.76 2.54 0.60
C VAL A 7 3.12 1.97 0.23
N THR A 8 3.40 1.87 -1.06
CA THR A 8 4.63 1.25 -1.56
C THR A 8 5.28 2.16 -2.58
N MET A 9 6.60 2.33 -2.46
CA MET A 9 7.40 3.05 -3.44
C MET A 9 7.96 2.05 -4.46
N MET A 10 7.66 2.26 -5.74
CA MET A 10 8.28 1.49 -6.83
C MET A 10 9.54 2.21 -7.30
N SER A 11 10.66 1.50 -7.27
CA SER A 11 11.91 1.99 -7.82
C SER A 11 11.88 1.87 -9.35
N THR A 12 12.15 2.96 -10.05
CA THR A 12 12.52 2.90 -11.47
C THR A 12 13.95 2.36 -11.55
N ALA A 13 14.13 1.22 -12.21
CA ALA A 13 15.40 0.51 -12.25
C ALA A 13 16.56 1.41 -12.70
N SER A 14 17.42 1.79 -11.77
CA SER A 14 18.80 2.16 -12.04
C SER A 14 19.70 1.41 -11.07
N SER A 15 20.40 0.41 -11.64
CA SER A 15 21.55 -0.33 -11.10
C SER A 15 21.36 -1.21 -9.85
N TRP A 16 20.44 -2.16 -9.87
CA TRP A 16 20.57 -3.35 -9.03
C TRP A 16 21.11 -4.49 -9.92
N SER A 17 22.35 -4.92 -9.68
CA SER A 17 22.86 -6.15 -10.29
C SER A 17 22.11 -7.34 -9.71
N ASP A 18 21.77 -8.34 -10.52
CA ASP A 18 21.12 -9.61 -10.12
C ASP A 18 21.98 -10.49 -9.17
N GLN A 19 22.99 -9.90 -8.54
CA GLN A 19 24.03 -10.56 -7.75
C GLN A 19 23.82 -10.46 -6.24
N ASP A 20 22.79 -9.73 -5.78
CA ASP A 20 22.38 -9.80 -4.38
C ASP A 20 21.51 -11.05 -4.20
N ASP A 21 21.95 -11.99 -3.36
CA ASP A 21 21.27 -13.24 -2.97
C ASP A 21 19.96 -12.95 -2.20
N LEU A 22 19.01 -12.29 -2.86
CA LEU A 22 17.73 -11.91 -2.30
C LEU A 22 16.78 -13.10 -2.43
N ALA A 23 16.40 -13.66 -1.28
CA ALA A 23 15.56 -14.84 -1.26
C ALA A 23 14.14 -14.50 -1.74
N ILE A 24 13.75 -15.08 -2.89
CA ILE A 24 12.39 -14.95 -3.43
C ILE A 24 11.39 -15.49 -2.40
N ALA A 25 10.32 -14.74 -2.16
CA ALA A 25 9.22 -15.22 -1.34
C ALA A 25 8.66 -16.53 -1.94
N ARG A 26 8.47 -17.56 -1.11
CA ARG A 26 8.09 -18.93 -1.53
C ARG A 26 6.72 -18.98 -2.28
N PRO A 27 6.34 -20.09 -2.96
CA PRO A 27 5.54 -20.09 -4.20
C PRO A 27 4.10 -19.58 -4.10
N PRO A 28 3.43 -19.32 -5.25
CA PRO A 28 2.62 -18.13 -5.40
C PRO A 28 1.35 -18.14 -4.58
N TRP A 29 1.07 -16.99 -3.97
CA TRP A 29 -0.17 -16.77 -3.26
C TRP A 29 -1.10 -15.95 -4.11
N THR A 30 -2.32 -16.45 -4.22
CA THR A 30 -3.38 -15.80 -4.95
C THR A 30 -4.33 -15.15 -3.96
N LEU A 31 -4.58 -13.86 -4.18
CA LEU A 31 -5.57 -13.06 -3.50
C LEU A 31 -6.66 -12.69 -4.49
N VAL A 32 -7.91 -12.86 -4.08
CA VAL A 32 -9.07 -12.35 -4.83
C VAL A 32 -9.73 -11.28 -4.00
N GLY A 33 -9.99 -10.13 -4.62
CA GLY A 33 -10.58 -9.00 -3.93
C GLY A 33 -10.82 -7.77 -4.81
N ASP A 34 -11.29 -6.71 -4.16
CA ASP A 34 -11.42 -5.39 -4.75
C ASP A 34 -10.14 -4.60 -4.50
N PHE A 35 -9.53 -4.11 -5.57
CA PHE A 35 -8.29 -3.34 -5.53
C PHE A 35 -8.58 -1.90 -5.96
N TYR A 36 -8.15 -0.95 -5.16
CA TYR A 36 -8.20 0.48 -5.46
C TYR A 36 -6.76 0.98 -5.44
N ILE A 37 -6.26 1.39 -6.60
CA ILE A 37 -4.84 1.68 -6.81
C ILE A 37 -4.70 3.13 -7.27
N LEU A 38 -3.89 3.88 -6.54
CA LEU A 38 -3.49 5.24 -6.89
C LEU A 38 -1.99 5.25 -7.14
N TYR A 39 -1.58 5.75 -8.31
CA TYR A 39 -0.19 6.04 -8.62
C TYR A 39 0.08 7.53 -8.41
N TYR A 40 1.22 7.86 -7.83
CA TYR A 40 1.65 9.24 -7.65
C TYR A 40 3.16 9.38 -7.86
N TRP A 41 3.62 10.59 -8.16
CA TRP A 41 5.05 10.87 -8.35
C TRP A 41 5.66 11.43 -7.08
N ILE A 42 6.82 10.92 -6.69
CA ILE A 42 7.64 11.41 -5.59
C ILE A 42 8.88 12.09 -6.20
N PRO A 43 8.99 13.43 -6.16
CA PRO A 43 10.19 14.12 -6.60
C PRO A 43 11.43 13.71 -5.78
N ALA A 44 12.61 13.72 -6.39
CA ALA A 44 13.86 13.41 -5.71
C ALA A 44 14.12 14.29 -4.46
N SER A 45 13.67 15.56 -4.49
CA SER A 45 13.75 16.47 -3.34
C SER A 45 12.88 16.02 -2.16
N GLN A 46 11.70 15.46 -2.42
CA GLN A 46 10.82 14.91 -1.40
C GLN A 46 11.32 13.55 -0.91
N ALA A 47 11.87 12.73 -1.81
CA ALA A 47 12.43 11.43 -1.48
C ALA A 47 13.60 11.52 -0.49
N ALA A 48 14.34 12.63 -0.49
CA ALA A 48 15.41 12.89 0.47
C ALA A 48 14.91 13.03 1.92
N ASN A 49 13.63 13.38 2.12
CA ASN A 49 13.02 13.57 3.44
C ASN A 49 11.58 13.04 3.41
N LEU A 50 11.44 11.72 3.33
CA LEU A 50 10.11 11.10 3.36
C LEU A 50 9.41 11.38 4.70
N PRO A 51 8.08 11.63 4.69
CA PRO A 51 7.33 11.82 5.91
C PRO A 51 7.31 10.52 6.74
N PRO A 52 7.19 10.57 8.08
CA PRO A 52 7.17 9.36 8.92
C PRO A 52 6.11 8.33 8.51
N VAL A 53 4.97 8.78 7.98
CA VAL A 53 3.88 7.91 7.47
C VAL A 53 4.29 7.05 6.26
N ALA A 54 5.46 7.30 5.67
CA ALA A 54 6.02 6.50 4.58
C ALA A 54 6.57 5.15 5.03
N PHE A 55 6.80 4.97 6.32
CA PHE A 55 7.31 3.73 6.90
C PHE A 55 6.30 3.18 7.89
N SER A 56 6.09 1.87 7.86
CA SER A 56 5.45 1.19 8.99
C SER A 56 6.31 1.35 10.26
N PRO A 57 5.73 1.33 11.46
CA PRO A 57 6.50 1.32 12.71
C PRO A 57 7.63 0.27 12.76
N LEU A 58 7.39 -0.92 12.19
CA LEU A 58 8.41 -1.98 12.12
C LEU A 58 9.56 -1.63 11.15
N GLU A 59 9.25 -1.08 9.98
CA GLU A 59 10.28 -0.62 9.04
C GLU A 59 11.06 0.57 9.59
N ALA A 60 10.37 1.52 10.23
CA ALA A 60 10.97 2.71 10.85
C ALA A 60 11.93 2.35 11.99
N ALA A 61 11.63 1.28 12.74
CA ALA A 61 12.50 0.76 13.80
C ALA A 61 13.64 -0.12 13.27
N SER A 62 13.57 -0.56 12.02
CA SER A 62 14.59 -1.40 11.39
C SER A 62 15.71 -0.58 10.75
N GLY A 63 16.82 -1.25 10.44
CA GLY A 63 17.91 -0.63 9.67
C GLY A 63 17.49 -0.18 8.26
N PHE A 64 16.33 -0.60 7.75
CA PHE A 64 15.82 -0.19 6.43
C PHE A 64 15.63 1.32 6.30
N ALA A 65 15.08 1.96 7.34
CA ALA A 65 14.83 3.39 7.35
C ALA A 65 16.10 4.24 7.58
N HIS A 66 17.26 3.60 7.80
CA HIS A 66 18.54 4.29 7.99
C HIS A 66 19.22 4.55 6.64
N ASP A 67 19.78 5.76 6.49
CA ASP A 67 20.56 6.17 5.30
C ASP A 67 21.68 5.18 4.92
N SER A 68 22.21 4.43 5.89
CA SER A 68 23.24 3.42 5.68
C SER A 68 22.79 2.23 4.83
N SER A 69 21.49 1.94 4.80
CA SER A 69 20.91 0.81 4.05
C SER A 69 20.47 1.20 2.64
N GLY A 70 20.50 2.49 2.33
CA GLY A 70 20.01 3.06 1.08
C GLY A 70 19.16 4.30 1.35
N ARG A 71 18.93 5.09 0.30
CA ARG A 71 18.05 6.26 0.36
C ARG A 71 17.04 6.22 -0.78
N PRO A 72 15.79 6.65 -0.57
CA PRO A 72 14.83 6.76 -1.65
C PRO A 72 15.30 7.81 -2.66
N LEU A 73 15.24 7.49 -3.96
CA LEU A 73 15.66 8.40 -5.03
C LEU A 73 14.50 9.18 -5.67
N GLY A 74 13.26 8.89 -5.25
CA GLY A 74 12.06 9.38 -5.93
C GLY A 74 11.57 8.38 -6.97
N GLY A 75 10.52 8.75 -7.70
CA GLY A 75 9.92 7.89 -8.72
C GLY A 75 8.42 7.69 -8.51
N ILE A 76 7.94 6.51 -8.88
CA ILE A 76 6.51 6.17 -8.83
C ILE A 76 6.18 5.58 -7.45
N GLY A 77 5.30 6.25 -6.71
CA GLY A 77 4.67 5.72 -5.51
C GLY A 77 3.29 5.12 -5.84
N ILE A 78 2.85 4.19 -5.00
CA ILE A 78 1.54 3.56 -5.08
C ILE A 78 0.86 3.58 -3.71
N ILE A 79 -0.39 4.01 -3.66
CA ILE A 79 -1.31 3.73 -2.54
C ILE A 79 -2.30 2.67 -3.03
N GLN A 80 -2.39 1.56 -2.30
CA GLN A 80 -3.31 0.46 -2.58
C GLN A 80 -4.26 0.27 -1.40
N ILE A 81 -5.56 0.29 -1.67
CA ILE A 81 -6.58 -0.18 -0.72
C ILE A 81 -7.10 -1.49 -1.30
N ILE A 82 -6.93 -2.58 -0.55
CA ILE A 82 -7.28 -3.92 -1.00
C ILE A 82 -8.29 -4.50 -0.02
N ARG A 83 -9.48 -4.82 -0.51
CA ARG A 83 -10.54 -5.49 0.26
C ARG A 83 -10.64 -6.92 -0.23
N TYR A 84 -10.43 -7.89 0.65
CA TYR A 84 -10.31 -9.28 0.27
C TYR A 84 -11.00 -10.21 1.26
N HIS A 85 -11.27 -11.43 0.80
CA HIS A 85 -11.96 -12.44 1.58
C HIS A 85 -11.01 -13.41 2.29
N THR A 86 -9.88 -13.71 1.66
CA THR A 86 -8.87 -14.65 2.17
C THR A 86 -7.48 -14.21 1.72
N SER A 87 -6.56 -13.99 2.65
CA SER A 87 -5.13 -13.87 2.34
C SER A 87 -4.44 -15.18 2.71
N PRO A 88 -3.78 -15.89 1.78
CA PRO A 88 -3.20 -17.19 2.08
C PRO A 88 -2.04 -17.14 3.09
N VAL A 89 -1.23 -16.07 3.13
CA VAL A 89 0.05 -16.06 3.86
C VAL A 89 0.47 -14.64 4.32
N ASP A 90 1.38 -14.62 5.29
CA ASP A 90 2.14 -13.48 5.76
C ASP A 90 3.36 -13.21 4.87
N TRP A 91 3.28 -12.16 4.03
CA TRP A 91 4.12 -12.01 2.84
C TRP A 91 5.39 -11.20 3.07
N ASN A 92 5.88 -11.14 4.32
CA ASN A 92 6.89 -10.16 4.74
C ASN A 92 6.51 -8.71 4.35
N ILE A 93 5.20 -8.47 4.18
CA ILE A 93 4.62 -7.16 4.00
C ILE A 93 4.20 -6.73 5.40
N PRO A 94 4.73 -5.63 5.95
CA PRO A 94 4.33 -5.15 7.26
C PRO A 94 2.85 -4.77 7.20
N LYS A 95 2.02 -5.53 7.92
CA LYS A 95 0.59 -5.30 8.05
C LYS A 95 0.31 -4.88 9.49
N HIS A 96 -0.50 -3.84 9.65
CA HIS A 96 -1.00 -3.41 10.96
C HIS A 96 -2.49 -3.66 11.06
N LEU A 97 -2.96 -4.03 12.25
CA LEU A 97 -4.38 -4.17 12.51
C LEU A 97 -5.06 -2.81 12.40
N ALA A 98 -6.10 -2.74 11.57
CA ALA A 98 -6.92 -1.55 11.40
C ALA A 98 -8.39 -1.91 11.26
N LYS A 99 -9.26 -1.07 11.81
CA LYS A 99 -10.69 -1.09 11.52
C LYS A 99 -10.94 -0.28 10.24
N PHE A 100 -11.67 -0.88 9.31
CA PHE A 100 -12.08 -0.23 8.07
C PHE A 100 -13.59 0.04 8.10
N GLU A 101 -13.97 1.29 7.87
CA GLU A 101 -15.37 1.68 7.67
C GLU A 101 -15.58 2.05 6.22
N TRP A 102 -16.63 1.48 5.63
CA TRP A 102 -16.97 1.71 4.24
C TRP A 102 -18.40 2.21 4.13
N GLU A 103 -18.55 3.34 3.46
CA GLU A 103 -19.84 3.99 3.24
C GLU A 103 -20.11 4.09 1.75
N ARG A 104 -21.34 3.75 1.34
CA ARG A 104 -21.80 4.01 -0.01
C ARG A 104 -22.64 5.28 0.01
N ASN A 105 -22.16 6.31 -0.67
CA ASN A 105 -22.82 7.61 -0.73
C ASN A 105 -23.99 7.56 -1.71
N HIS A 106 -24.96 8.46 -1.51
CA HIS A 106 -26.15 8.55 -2.36
C HIS A 106 -25.84 8.84 -3.84
N ASP A 107 -24.71 9.51 -4.12
CA ASP A 107 -24.26 9.81 -5.48
C ASP A 107 -23.53 8.65 -6.18
N GLY A 108 -23.49 7.48 -5.54
CA GLY A 108 -22.85 6.27 -6.06
C GLY A 108 -21.35 6.16 -5.76
N SER A 109 -20.73 7.17 -5.14
CA SER A 109 -19.35 7.07 -4.65
C SER A 109 -19.22 6.18 -3.41
N GLN A 110 -18.00 5.76 -3.11
CA GLN A 110 -17.66 4.95 -1.94
C GLN A 110 -16.61 5.65 -1.09
N THR A 111 -16.89 5.85 0.19
CA THR A 111 -15.91 6.38 1.16
C THR A 111 -15.31 5.23 1.95
N VAL A 112 -14.00 5.23 2.13
CA VAL A 112 -13.31 4.38 3.11
C VAL A 112 -12.65 5.24 4.17
N LYS A 113 -12.73 4.81 5.43
CA LYS A 113 -11.97 5.35 6.57
C LYS A 113 -11.19 4.20 7.21
N VAL A 114 -9.94 4.47 7.59
CA VAL A 114 -9.01 3.50 8.19
C VAL A 114 -8.62 3.97 9.58
N PHE A 115 -8.91 3.17 10.59
CA PHE A 115 -8.66 3.46 12.00
C PHE A 115 -7.63 2.46 12.54
N PRO A 116 -6.36 2.88 12.71
CA PRO A 116 -5.30 1.99 13.17
C PRO A 116 -5.46 1.63 14.66
N HIS A 117 -5.00 0.44 15.06
CA HIS A 117 -5.02 0.02 16.48
C HIS A 117 -3.76 0.43 17.27
N ASP A 118 -2.65 0.70 16.58
CA ASP A 118 -1.31 0.96 17.14
C ASP A 118 -1.06 2.43 17.55
N THR A 119 -2.12 3.26 17.60
CA THR A 119 -1.99 4.70 17.90
C THR A 119 -2.18 5.05 19.38
N SER A 120 -2.51 4.08 20.22
CA SER A 120 -2.65 4.27 21.66
C SER A 120 -1.45 3.69 22.41
N ALA A 121 -1.17 4.16 23.62
CA ALA A 121 -0.11 3.59 24.46
C ALA A 121 -0.44 2.17 24.97
N ASP A 122 -1.54 1.58 24.50
CA ASP A 122 -1.96 0.22 24.81
C ASP A 122 -1.26 -0.78 23.90
N SER A 123 -0.28 -1.49 24.46
CA SER A 123 0.46 -2.55 23.77
C SER A 123 -0.42 -3.75 23.36
N SER A 124 -1.65 -3.84 23.86
CA SER A 124 -2.58 -4.92 23.50
C SER A 124 -3.38 -4.64 22.24
N GLU A 125 -3.29 -3.43 21.66
CA GLU A 125 -4.03 -3.05 20.44
C GLU A 125 -5.54 -3.36 20.52
N ALA A 126 -6.11 -3.33 21.73
CA ALA A 126 -7.45 -3.86 21.97
C ALA A 126 -8.55 -3.06 21.27
N ASN A 127 -8.32 -1.77 20.98
CA ASN A 127 -9.30 -0.89 20.38
C ASN A 127 -8.71 -0.09 19.20
N PRO A 128 -9.48 0.12 18.12
CA PRO A 128 -9.07 1.01 17.05
C PRO A 128 -9.03 2.46 17.54
N SER A 129 -8.23 3.28 16.87
CA SER A 129 -8.23 4.73 17.07
C SER A 129 -9.63 5.32 16.93
N VAL A 130 -9.93 6.34 17.75
CA VAL A 130 -11.17 7.12 17.62
C VAL A 130 -11.16 7.95 16.33
N ARG A 131 -9.98 8.23 15.79
CA ARG A 131 -9.75 9.13 14.66
C ARG A 131 -9.16 8.36 13.47
N PRO A 132 -9.64 8.57 12.24
CA PRO A 132 -9.08 7.88 11.09
C PRO A 132 -7.67 8.40 10.78
N LEU A 133 -6.77 7.49 10.41
CA LEU A 133 -5.45 7.82 9.83
C LEU A 133 -5.59 8.20 8.36
N PHE A 134 -6.46 7.48 7.65
CA PHE A 134 -6.67 7.64 6.23
C PHE A 134 -8.17 7.68 5.91
N ARG A 135 -8.52 8.54 4.97
CA ARG A 135 -9.84 8.66 4.36
C ARG A 135 -9.73 8.90 2.87
N ALA A 136 -10.53 8.20 2.08
CA ALA A 136 -10.70 8.52 0.66
C ALA A 136 -12.13 8.26 0.17
N THR A 137 -12.64 9.16 -0.67
CA THR A 137 -13.90 8.99 -1.40
C THR A 137 -13.60 8.68 -2.87
N MET A 138 -14.09 7.55 -3.34
CA MET A 138 -13.81 6.99 -4.66
C MET A 138 -15.07 7.02 -5.52
N LYS A 139 -14.96 7.59 -6.72
CA LYS A 139 -16.08 7.72 -7.66
C LYS A 139 -15.67 7.28 -9.06
N PRO A 140 -16.42 6.39 -9.74
CA PRO A 140 -16.15 6.05 -11.14
C PRO A 140 -16.15 7.29 -12.04
N VAL A 141 -15.19 7.36 -12.96
CA VAL A 141 -15.18 8.40 -13.99
C VAL A 141 -16.35 8.15 -14.95
N PRO A 142 -17.29 9.10 -15.12
CA PRO A 142 -18.42 8.91 -16.01
C PRO A 142 -17.98 8.64 -17.46
N TYR A 143 -18.72 7.77 -18.16
CA TYR A 143 -18.54 7.45 -19.58
C TYR A 143 -17.23 6.75 -19.97
N VAL A 144 -16.37 6.41 -19.01
CA VAL A 144 -15.21 5.54 -19.24
C VAL A 144 -15.67 4.09 -19.03
N PRO A 145 -15.66 3.23 -20.07
CA PRO A 145 -16.00 1.83 -19.91
C PRO A 145 -14.90 1.08 -19.14
N SER A 146 -15.29 0.02 -18.45
CA SER A 146 -14.32 -0.91 -17.87
C SER A 146 -13.52 -1.61 -18.97
N PHE A 147 -12.24 -1.90 -18.72
CA PHE A 147 -11.37 -2.59 -19.67
C PHE A 147 -10.54 -3.69 -18.98
N PRO A 148 -10.16 -4.76 -19.70
CA PRO A 148 -9.25 -5.76 -19.14
C PRO A 148 -7.86 -5.16 -18.95
N PHE A 149 -7.28 -5.33 -17.76
CA PHE A 149 -5.95 -4.82 -17.43
C PHE A 149 -5.16 -5.86 -16.63
N SER A 150 -3.84 -5.84 -16.82
CA SER A 150 -2.89 -6.56 -15.99
C SER A 150 -1.75 -5.64 -15.59
N THR A 151 -1.22 -5.72 -14.38
CA THR A 151 0.03 -5.00 -14.05
C THR A 151 1.27 -5.67 -14.66
N ASP A 152 1.15 -6.88 -15.21
CA ASP A 152 2.29 -7.61 -15.80
C ASP A 152 2.90 -6.88 -17.00
N TRP A 153 2.09 -6.19 -17.82
CA TRP A 153 2.62 -5.52 -19.01
C TRP A 153 3.51 -4.31 -18.66
N LEU A 154 3.45 -3.80 -17.43
CA LEU A 154 4.27 -2.67 -16.97
C LEU A 154 5.78 -2.94 -17.12
N LYS A 155 6.19 -4.22 -17.04
CA LYS A 155 7.59 -4.63 -17.25
C LYS A 155 8.09 -4.30 -18.66
N TYR A 156 7.22 -4.34 -19.68
CA TYR A 156 7.57 -4.03 -21.06
C TYR A 156 7.74 -2.52 -21.31
N VAL A 157 7.29 -1.67 -20.39
CA VAL A 157 7.50 -0.22 -20.44
C VAL A 157 8.51 0.26 -19.39
N GLY A 158 9.34 -0.65 -18.88
CA GLY A 158 10.43 -0.34 -17.93
C GLY A 158 9.96 -0.08 -16.50
N ILE A 159 8.70 -0.37 -16.16
CA ILE A 159 8.18 -0.28 -14.81
C ILE A 159 8.22 -1.69 -14.21
N SER A 160 9.21 -1.94 -13.36
CA SER A 160 9.30 -3.21 -12.64
C SER A 160 8.27 -3.24 -11.51
N SER A 161 7.48 -4.32 -11.44
CA SER A 161 6.61 -4.59 -10.29
C SER A 161 7.37 -5.18 -9.10
N ARG A 162 8.70 -5.39 -9.22
CA ARG A 162 9.56 -5.94 -8.17
C ARG A 162 9.38 -5.17 -6.87
N ALA A 163 8.79 -5.83 -5.88
CA ALA A 163 8.69 -5.33 -4.52
C ALA A 163 9.79 -5.97 -3.68
N VAL A 164 10.61 -5.13 -3.06
CA VAL A 164 11.71 -5.54 -2.19
C VAL A 164 11.30 -5.21 -0.75
N HIS A 165 11.34 -6.21 0.11
CA HIS A 165 10.94 -6.10 1.51
C HIS A 165 12.17 -6.30 2.40
N PRO A 166 12.44 -5.39 3.34
CA PRO A 166 13.57 -5.52 4.25
C PRO A 166 13.41 -6.70 5.22
N PRO A 167 14.52 -7.10 5.88
CA PRO A 167 14.43 -7.87 7.12
C PRO A 167 13.55 -7.11 8.12
N LEU A 168 12.50 -7.76 8.61
CA LEU A 168 11.61 -7.20 9.62
C LEU A 168 11.75 -7.98 10.93
N PRO A 169 11.80 -7.30 12.08
CA PRO A 169 11.68 -8.00 13.35
C PRO A 169 10.28 -8.62 13.44
N GLU A 170 10.17 -9.79 14.08
CA GLU A 170 8.87 -10.36 14.41
C GLU A 170 8.05 -9.34 15.21
N GLY A 171 6.81 -9.12 14.76
CA GLY A 171 5.88 -8.21 15.42
C GLY A 171 5.57 -8.68 16.84
N LYS A 172 5.42 -7.73 17.76
CA LYS A 172 5.04 -8.02 19.17
C LYS A 172 3.53 -7.80 19.41
N GLY A 173 2.77 -7.52 18.35
CA GLY A 173 1.33 -7.26 18.43
C GLY A 173 0.56 -8.44 19.01
N SER A 174 -0.46 -8.13 19.82
CA SER A 174 -1.39 -9.11 20.39
C SER A 174 -2.15 -9.98 19.36
N PRO A 175 -2.34 -9.60 18.07
CA PRO A 175 -2.98 -10.46 17.08
C PRO A 175 -2.07 -11.57 16.54
N GLY A 176 -0.82 -11.68 17.01
CA GLY A 176 0.15 -12.62 16.46
C GLY A 176 0.62 -12.18 15.09
N GLU A 177 1.15 -10.96 14.96
CA GLU A 177 1.85 -10.51 13.76
C GLU A 177 3.04 -11.46 13.48
N ILE A 178 2.94 -12.27 12.43
CA ILE A 178 3.87 -13.36 12.13
C ILE A 178 5.02 -12.98 11.17
N PRO A 179 5.09 -11.81 10.47
CA PRO A 179 6.14 -11.62 9.50
C PRO A 179 7.41 -11.11 10.19
N GLY A 180 8.28 -12.05 10.57
CA GLY A 180 9.69 -11.78 10.82
C GLY A 180 10.55 -12.36 9.71
N THR A 181 11.53 -11.60 9.25
CA THR A 181 12.56 -12.11 8.34
C THR A 181 13.93 -11.61 8.73
N ASP A 182 14.91 -12.52 8.72
CA ASP A 182 16.32 -12.17 8.97
C ASP A 182 17.06 -11.71 7.70
N CYS A 183 16.40 -11.80 6.55
CA CYS A 183 16.97 -11.46 5.24
C CYS A 183 15.92 -10.77 4.37
N TRP A 184 16.42 -9.95 3.45
CA TRP A 184 15.61 -9.29 2.44
C TRP A 184 14.82 -10.29 1.59
N ARG A 185 13.59 -9.92 1.24
CA ARG A 185 12.70 -10.71 0.39
C ARG A 185 12.28 -9.94 -0.84
N ILE A 186 12.07 -10.67 -1.94
CA ILE A 186 11.48 -10.12 -3.17
C ILE A 186 10.17 -10.83 -3.47
N CYS A 187 9.18 -10.07 -3.93
CA CYS A 187 8.03 -10.60 -4.64
C CYS A 187 7.70 -9.79 -5.90
N PHE A 188 6.98 -10.40 -6.84
CA PHE A 188 6.55 -9.78 -8.08
C PHE A 188 5.02 -9.74 -8.16
N PRO A 189 4.38 -8.71 -7.56
CA PRO A 189 2.93 -8.56 -7.61
C PRO A 189 2.41 -8.38 -9.04
N THR A 190 1.49 -9.26 -9.41
CA THR A 190 0.74 -9.19 -10.65
C THR A 190 -0.74 -9.14 -10.34
N ILE A 191 -1.43 -8.07 -10.73
CA ILE A 191 -2.88 -7.90 -10.57
C ILE A 191 -3.50 -8.03 -11.96
N LYS A 192 -4.55 -8.85 -12.09
CA LYS A 192 -5.29 -9.09 -13.34
C LYS A 192 -6.78 -8.94 -13.08
N GLY A 193 -7.47 -8.15 -13.89
CA GLY A 193 -8.91 -7.97 -13.75
C GLY A 193 -9.50 -6.89 -14.65
N TRP A 194 -10.81 -6.75 -14.58
CA TRP A 194 -11.53 -5.64 -15.21
C TRP A 194 -11.34 -4.37 -14.40
N THR A 195 -10.98 -3.30 -15.08
CA THR A 195 -10.56 -2.04 -14.46
C THR A 195 -11.47 -0.91 -14.86
N ASP A 196 -11.92 -0.14 -13.88
CA ASP A 196 -12.55 1.17 -14.03
C ASP A 196 -11.56 2.27 -13.65
N PHE A 197 -11.61 3.42 -14.33
CA PHE A 197 -11.02 4.63 -13.77
C PHE A 197 -11.92 5.22 -12.69
N ILE A 198 -11.30 5.67 -11.61
CA ILE A 198 -11.97 6.35 -10.50
C ILE A 198 -11.28 7.68 -10.19
N THR A 199 -12.03 8.67 -9.75
CA THR A 199 -11.48 9.81 -9.03
C THR A 199 -11.40 9.47 -7.54
N LEU A 200 -10.30 9.84 -6.90
CA LEU A 200 -10.09 9.74 -5.46
C LEU A 200 -10.03 11.16 -4.86
N ASP A 201 -10.90 11.41 -3.89
CA ASP A 201 -10.84 12.56 -3.00
C ASP A 201 -10.23 12.12 -1.67
N MET A 202 -9.01 12.54 -1.36
CA MET A 202 -8.29 12.17 -0.13
C MET A 202 -8.40 13.22 0.98
N ALA A 203 -9.46 14.03 0.98
CA ALA A 203 -9.73 14.99 2.04
C ALA A 203 -9.77 14.32 3.43
N GLN A 204 -8.90 14.76 4.35
CA GLN A 204 -8.95 14.32 5.76
C GLN A 204 -9.84 15.20 6.66
N GLY A 205 -10.38 16.33 6.16
CA GLY A 205 -11.21 17.25 6.95
C GLY A 205 -12.65 16.76 7.26
N GLY A 206 -13.20 17.15 8.41
CA GLY A 206 -14.58 16.84 8.88
C GLY A 206 -14.72 16.85 10.42
N GLU A 207 -15.90 16.52 10.96
CA GLU A 207 -16.17 16.37 12.41
C GLU A 207 -15.28 15.28 13.06
N ASP A 208 -14.78 14.33 12.26
CA ASP A 208 -13.87 13.24 12.64
C ASP A 208 -12.39 13.59 12.35
N GLN A 209 -11.86 14.72 12.85
CA GLN A 209 -10.47 15.11 12.59
C GLN A 209 -9.48 14.01 13.00
N GLY A 210 -8.78 13.45 12.00
CA GLY A 210 -7.72 12.44 12.13
C GLY A 210 -6.57 12.87 13.04
N ALA A 211 -5.91 11.95 13.75
CA ALA A 211 -4.71 12.27 14.54
C ALA A 211 -3.48 12.61 13.68
N ALA A 212 -3.46 12.17 12.41
CA ALA A 212 -2.42 12.46 11.43
C ALA A 212 -2.78 13.64 10.49
N ALA A 213 -4.00 14.16 10.60
CA ALA A 213 -4.36 15.40 9.95
C ALA A 213 -3.71 16.55 10.75
N GLY A 214 -2.50 16.94 10.36
CA GLY A 214 -2.13 18.34 10.54
C GLY A 214 -3.11 19.25 9.78
N ASP A 215 -2.84 20.55 9.70
CA ASP A 215 -3.64 21.52 8.93
C ASP A 215 -3.73 21.24 7.39
N GLY A 216 -3.36 20.03 6.94
CA GLY A 216 -3.23 19.64 5.53
C GLY A 216 -4.50 19.03 4.90
N GLU A 217 -4.58 19.13 3.58
CA GLU A 217 -5.70 18.62 2.79
C GLU A 217 -5.78 17.08 2.73
N ASN A 218 -4.66 16.36 2.92
CA ASN A 218 -4.62 14.89 2.92
C ASN A 218 -3.58 14.33 3.93
N PHE A 219 -3.46 12.99 4.01
CA PHE A 219 -2.57 12.28 4.94
C PHE A 219 -1.08 12.24 4.54
N TRP A 220 -0.75 12.52 3.27
CA TRP A 220 0.62 12.45 2.74
C TRP A 220 1.13 13.85 2.40
N PRO A 221 2.04 14.43 3.20
CA PRO A 221 2.53 15.78 2.99
C PRO A 221 3.02 16.02 1.55
N GLY A 222 2.52 17.07 0.92
CA GLY A 222 2.87 17.46 -0.46
C GLY A 222 2.14 16.71 -1.57
N LEU A 223 1.33 15.69 -1.25
CA LEU A 223 0.41 15.09 -2.21
C LEU A 223 -0.81 16.01 -2.39
N GLY A 224 -1.44 16.03 -3.57
CA GLY A 224 -2.68 16.78 -3.77
C GLY A 224 -3.91 16.08 -3.17
N ARG A 225 -5.01 16.79 -2.96
CA ARG A 225 -6.29 16.18 -2.51
C ARG A 225 -6.89 15.21 -3.53
N TRP A 226 -6.89 15.59 -4.80
CA TRP A 226 -7.60 14.90 -5.87
C TRP A 226 -6.67 14.09 -6.75
N HIS A 227 -7.05 12.85 -7.04
CA HIS A 227 -6.30 11.96 -7.92
C HIS A 227 -7.20 11.14 -8.83
N VAL A 228 -6.60 10.59 -9.89
CA VAL A 228 -7.19 9.52 -10.69
C VAL A 228 -6.49 8.22 -10.34
N GLY A 229 -7.26 7.16 -10.16
CA GLY A 229 -6.76 5.82 -9.90
C GLY A 229 -7.57 4.77 -10.64
N MET A 230 -7.26 3.53 -10.31
CA MET A 230 -7.88 2.34 -10.88
C MET A 230 -8.69 1.63 -9.80
N ARG A 231 -9.87 1.13 -10.18
CA ARG A 231 -10.63 0.16 -9.39
C ARG A 231 -10.70 -1.14 -10.18
N MET A 232 -10.27 -2.23 -9.56
CA MET A 232 -10.37 -3.58 -10.12
C MET A 232 -11.22 -4.42 -9.18
N LYS A 233 -12.45 -4.75 -9.59
CA LYS A 233 -13.36 -5.59 -8.80
C LYS A 233 -13.14 -7.05 -9.09
N ASP A 234 -13.24 -7.88 -8.04
CA ASP A 234 -13.02 -9.33 -8.12
C ASP A 234 -11.74 -9.70 -8.87
N ALA A 235 -10.71 -8.86 -8.72
CA ALA A 235 -9.45 -9.03 -9.43
C ALA A 235 -8.60 -10.08 -8.73
N VAL A 236 -7.68 -10.66 -9.49
CA VAL A 236 -6.75 -11.68 -9.01
C VAL A 236 -5.38 -11.04 -8.87
N MET A 237 -4.85 -10.99 -7.65
CA MET A 237 -3.44 -10.66 -7.41
C MET A 237 -2.67 -11.94 -7.13
N THR A 238 -1.61 -12.15 -7.90
CA THR A 238 -0.64 -13.22 -7.69
C THR A 238 0.67 -12.60 -7.21
N LEU A 239 1.18 -13.10 -6.10
CA LEU A 239 2.53 -12.81 -5.63
C LEU A 239 3.37 -14.06 -5.87
N GLY A 240 4.32 -14.01 -6.80
CA GLY A 240 5.16 -15.17 -7.14
C GLY A 240 6.56 -14.76 -7.56
N PRO A 241 7.43 -15.73 -7.90
CA PRO A 241 8.64 -15.43 -8.67
C PRO A 241 8.23 -14.69 -9.95
N ALA A 242 9.12 -13.83 -10.46
CA ALA A 242 8.99 -13.37 -11.83
C ALA A 242 8.87 -14.62 -12.68
N GLU A 243 7.76 -14.83 -13.41
CA GLU A 243 7.75 -15.85 -14.46
C GLU A 243 8.98 -15.54 -15.33
N GLU A 244 9.92 -16.50 -15.38
CA GLU A 244 11.15 -16.39 -16.17
C GLU A 244 10.76 -15.90 -17.57
N ILE A 245 11.26 -14.72 -17.94
CA ILE A 245 11.25 -14.22 -19.31
C ILE A 245 12.54 -14.69 -19.97
#